data_AF-A0A349N787-F1
#
_entry.id   AF-A0A349N787-F1
#
_cell.length_a   1.000
_cell.length_b   1.000
_cell.length_c   1.000
_cell.angle_alpha   90.00
_cell.angle_beta   90.00
_cell.angle_gamma   90.00
#
_symmetry.space_group_name_H-M   'P 1'
#
loop_
_entity.id
_entity.type
_entity.pdbx_description
1 polymer ?
#
loop_
_entity_poly.entity_id
_entity_poly.type
_entity_poly.pdbx_seq_one_letter_code
_entity_poly.pdbx_strand_id
1 'polypeptide(L)'
;MQCPESARCLSAYILDELAPSDRKAFKNHLLGCAQCSAELASFERVNTVLNSWDDEALPVSAAAHRERIRNLAEPLSKQEKASRLSLFNWWQWAPSALSFAVLMLVFMNASFLVDEDGFSVSFGGLKNGASVEQMVDREELHQVIARLEQRQDQNNIALMQAVLNQTRESSEANFQQLFAFFEQQRLNDLEQVRASYDQLAESDFETLRSLQQLASYVSFNEIVR
;
A
#
# COMPACT_ATOMS: atom_id res chain seq x y z
N MET A 1 1.09 -8.59 -35.10
CA MET A 1 1.13 -7.53 -34.08
C MET A 1 1.30 -6.20 -34.79
N GLN A 2 0.59 -5.16 -34.32
CA GLN A 2 0.76 -3.81 -34.84
C GLN A 2 1.96 -3.14 -34.12
N CYS A 3 2.69 -2.24 -34.79
CA CYS A 3 3.84 -1.54 -34.23
C CYS A 3 3.61 -0.94 -32.81
N PRO A 4 2.46 -0.32 -32.46
CA PRO A 4 2.25 0.22 -31.11
C PRO A 4 2.15 -0.85 -30.01
N GLU A 5 1.69 -2.05 -30.33
CA GLU A 5 1.64 -3.16 -29.37
C GLU A 5 3.06 -3.69 -29.09
N SER A 6 3.92 -3.69 -30.10
CA SER A 6 5.31 -4.12 -29.98
C SER A 6 6.12 -3.23 -29.03
N ALA A 7 5.86 -1.91 -29.01
CA ALA A 7 6.49 -0.99 -28.07
C ALA A 7 6.14 -1.28 -26.61
N ARG A 8 4.92 -1.77 -26.33
CA ARG A 8 4.52 -2.20 -24.98
C ARG A 8 5.15 -3.54 -24.58
N CYS A 9 5.39 -4.42 -25.54
CA CYS A 9 6.03 -5.71 -25.31
C CYS A 9 7.57 -5.62 -25.18
N LEU A 10 8.18 -4.48 -25.54
CA LEU A 10 9.63 -4.30 -25.57
C LEU A 10 10.25 -4.41 -24.16
N SER A 11 9.68 -3.76 -23.14
CA SER A 11 10.20 -3.84 -21.77
C SER A 11 10.06 -5.25 -21.18
N ALA A 12 8.90 -5.87 -21.36
CA ALA A 12 8.65 -7.26 -20.94
C ALA A 12 9.55 -8.28 -21.67
N TYR A 13 9.94 -8.00 -22.92
CA TYR A 13 10.89 -8.83 -23.66
C TYR A 13 12.33 -8.69 -23.13
N ILE A 14 12.75 -7.48 -22.73
CA ILE A 14 14.08 -7.22 -22.18
C ILE A 14 14.24 -7.87 -20.79
N LEU A 15 13.20 -7.81 -19.96
CA LEU A 15 13.18 -8.39 -18.61
C LEU A 15 12.87 -9.90 -18.56
N ASP A 16 12.74 -10.55 -19.73
CA ASP A 16 12.37 -11.97 -19.88
C ASP A 16 11.01 -12.36 -19.24
N GLU A 17 10.13 -11.39 -19.02
CA GLU A 17 8.80 -11.58 -18.41
C GLU A 17 7.70 -11.92 -19.44
N LEU A 18 8.04 -11.94 -20.72
CA LEU A 18 7.09 -12.14 -21.81
C LEU A 18 6.72 -13.63 -21.98
N ALA A 19 5.43 -13.92 -22.11
CA ALA A 19 4.95 -15.28 -22.37
C ALA A 19 5.58 -15.87 -23.65
N PRO A 20 5.86 -17.19 -23.69
CA PRO A 20 6.58 -17.81 -24.79
C PRO A 20 5.86 -17.75 -26.15
N SER A 21 4.53 -17.63 -26.15
CA SER A 21 3.71 -17.38 -27.35
C SER A 21 3.97 -15.99 -27.93
N ASP A 22 3.98 -14.99 -27.06
CA ASP A 22 4.06 -13.57 -27.42
C ASP A 22 5.49 -13.21 -27.81
N ARG A 23 6.48 -13.89 -27.22
CA ARG A 23 7.89 -13.80 -27.60
C ARG A 23 8.12 -14.22 -29.06
N LYS A 24 7.46 -15.27 -29.54
CA LYS A 24 7.57 -15.71 -30.94
C LYS A 24 6.92 -14.71 -31.88
N ALA A 25 5.75 -14.19 -31.53
CA ALA A 25 5.06 -13.16 -32.31
C ALA A 25 5.88 -11.86 -32.41
N PHE A 26 6.53 -11.45 -31.31
CA PHE A 26 7.40 -10.29 -31.25
C PHE A 26 8.68 -10.48 -32.07
N LYS A 27 9.36 -11.63 -31.96
CA LYS A 27 10.53 -11.95 -32.80
C LYS A 27 10.21 -11.94 -34.29
N ASN A 28 9.05 -12.46 -34.69
CA ASN A 28 8.59 -12.41 -36.08
C ASN A 28 8.33 -10.97 -36.55
N HIS A 29 7.83 -10.10 -35.67
CA HIS A 29 7.64 -8.68 -35.97
C HIS A 29 8.97 -7.92 -36.13
N LEU A 30 9.98 -8.22 -35.30
CA LEU A 30 11.32 -7.62 -35.40
C LEU A 30 12.01 -7.90 -36.74
N LEU A 31 11.75 -9.06 -37.36
CA LEU A 31 12.28 -9.39 -38.69
C LEU A 31 11.65 -8.55 -39.81
N GLY A 32 10.45 -8.00 -39.58
CA GLY A 32 9.68 -7.24 -40.58
C GLY A 32 9.66 -5.73 -40.37
N CYS A 33 10.17 -5.22 -39.24
CA CYS A 33 10.08 -3.81 -38.88
C CYS A 33 11.45 -3.24 -38.46
N ALA A 34 12.07 -2.46 -39.35
CA ALA A 34 13.37 -1.83 -39.12
C ALA A 34 13.36 -0.83 -37.95
N GLN A 35 12.22 -0.17 -37.71
CA GLN A 35 12.07 0.80 -36.61
C GLN A 35 12.13 0.10 -35.25
N CYS A 36 11.38 -1.00 -35.08
CA CYS A 36 11.36 -1.75 -33.82
C CYS A 36 12.70 -2.45 -33.53
N SER A 37 13.42 -2.90 -34.57
CA SER A 37 14.77 -3.44 -34.39
C SER A 37 15.79 -2.37 -34.00
N ALA A 38 15.66 -1.14 -34.53
CA ALA A 38 16.53 -0.02 -34.18
C ALA A 38 16.30 0.44 -32.73
N GLU A 39 15.04 0.49 -32.30
CA GLU A 39 14.68 0.77 -30.91
C GLU A 39 15.28 -0.29 -29.98
N LEU A 40 15.14 -1.58 -30.29
CA LEU A 40 15.74 -2.65 -29.48
C LEU A 40 17.26 -2.54 -29.38
N ALA A 41 17.94 -2.23 -30.50
CA ALA A 41 19.39 -2.03 -30.51
C ALA A 41 19.83 -0.84 -29.64
N SER A 42 19.01 0.21 -29.52
CA SER A 42 19.31 1.34 -28.63
C SER A 42 19.29 0.94 -27.14
N PHE A 43 18.47 -0.05 -26.78
CA PHE A 43 18.35 -0.57 -25.42
C PHE A 43 19.35 -1.67 -25.08
N GLU A 44 19.99 -2.29 -26.07
CA GLU A 44 20.96 -3.39 -25.87
C GLU A 44 22.09 -2.96 -24.93
N ARG A 45 22.63 -1.74 -25.11
CA ARG A 45 23.69 -1.20 -24.25
C ARG A 45 23.24 -1.11 -22.79
N VAL A 46 22.04 -0.59 -22.53
CA VAL A 46 21.51 -0.48 -21.17
C VAL A 46 21.28 -1.86 -20.58
N ASN A 47 20.72 -2.78 -21.37
CA ASN A 47 20.50 -4.17 -20.95
C ASN A 47 21.81 -4.89 -20.60
N THR A 48 22.88 -4.67 -21.37
CA THR A 48 24.20 -5.27 -21.05
C THR A 48 24.78 -4.73 -19.75
N VAL A 49 24.62 -3.43 -19.46
CA VAL A 49 25.11 -2.82 -18.21
C VAL A 49 24.29 -3.33 -17.02
N LEU A 50 22.96 -3.42 -17.16
CA LEU A 50 22.08 -3.95 -16.12
C LEU A 50 22.38 -5.43 -15.83
N ASN A 51 22.64 -6.25 -16.85
CA ASN A 51 22.99 -7.65 -16.66
C ASN A 51 24.43 -7.85 -16.15
N SER A 52 25.30 -6.84 -16.28
CA SER A 52 26.64 -6.86 -15.68
C SER A 52 26.67 -6.37 -14.23
N TRP A 53 25.54 -5.87 -13.72
CA TRP A 53 25.43 -5.55 -12.30
C TRP A 53 25.29 -6.84 -11.51
N ASP A 54 26.39 -7.28 -10.90
CA ASP A 54 26.37 -8.32 -9.89
C ASP A 54 25.72 -7.79 -8.61
N ASP A 55 24.84 -8.60 -8.02
CA ASP A 55 24.28 -8.37 -6.68
C ASP A 55 25.42 -8.45 -5.65
N GLU A 56 26.09 -7.33 -5.40
CA GLU A 56 27.01 -7.21 -4.27
C GLU A 56 26.25 -7.55 -2.99
N ALA A 57 26.79 -8.46 -2.20
CA ALA A 57 26.15 -8.91 -0.98
C ALA A 57 25.98 -7.70 -0.06
N LEU A 58 24.72 -7.28 0.11
CA LEU A 58 24.38 -6.16 1.00
C LEU A 58 25.01 -6.40 2.38
N PRO A 59 25.60 -5.36 3.00
CA PRO A 59 26.13 -5.51 4.35
C PRO A 59 25.05 -6.03 5.30
N VAL A 60 25.44 -6.82 6.29
CA VAL A 60 24.51 -7.57 7.17
C VAL A 60 23.44 -6.64 7.81
N SER A 61 23.80 -5.39 8.10
CA SER A 61 22.89 -4.35 8.59
C SER A 61 21.82 -3.94 7.57
N ALA A 62 22.17 -3.83 6.29
CA ALA A 62 21.24 -3.53 5.20
C ALA A 62 20.35 -4.74 4.86
N ALA A 63 20.87 -5.96 4.99
CA ALA A 63 20.06 -7.18 4.84
C ALA A 63 18.96 -7.27 5.92
N ALA A 64 19.28 -6.99 7.18
CA ALA A 64 18.30 -6.95 8.27
C ALA A 64 17.25 -5.84 8.08
N HIS A 65 17.66 -4.68 7.57
CA HIS A 65 16.76 -3.58 7.25
C HIS A 65 15.82 -3.92 6.08
N ARG A 66 16.32 -4.59 5.04
CA ARG A 66 15.52 -5.05 3.89
C ARG A 66 14.46 -6.06 4.31
N GLU A 67 14.79 -6.98 5.22
CA GLU A 67 13.82 -7.95 5.73
C GLU A 67 12.72 -7.27 6.55
N ARG A 68 13.09 -6.27 7.36
CA ARG A 68 12.12 -5.45 8.10
C ARG A 68 11.18 -4.70 7.16
N ILE A 69 11.69 -4.09 6.08
CA ILE A 69 10.84 -3.44 5.07
C ILE A 69 9.97 -4.47 4.35
N ARG A 70 10.51 -5.64 3.98
CA ARG A 70 9.74 -6.69 3.30
C ARG A 70 8.57 -7.19 4.15
N ASN A 71 8.76 -7.27 5.47
CA ASN A 71 7.70 -7.68 6.38
C ASN A 71 6.64 -6.59 6.59
N LEU A 72 6.97 -5.32 6.35
CA LEU A 72 6.03 -4.19 6.38
C LEU A 72 5.35 -3.97 5.02
N ALA A 73 6.04 -4.31 3.94
CA ALA A 73 5.49 -4.33 2.60
C ALA A 73 4.67 -5.61 2.44
N GLU A 74 3.39 -5.52 2.84
CA GLU A 74 2.40 -6.53 2.53
C GLU A 74 2.57 -6.95 1.06
N PRO A 75 2.85 -8.23 0.77
CA PRO A 75 3.08 -8.64 -0.60
C PRO A 75 1.80 -8.31 -1.36
N LEU A 76 1.89 -7.41 -2.35
CA LEU A 76 0.86 -7.30 -3.38
C LEU A 76 0.78 -8.69 -3.98
N SER A 77 -0.19 -9.46 -3.46
CA SER A 77 -0.35 -10.86 -3.78
C SER A 77 -0.38 -10.94 -5.28
N LYS A 78 0.64 -11.62 -5.83
CA LYS A 78 0.66 -12.05 -7.21
C LYS A 78 -0.65 -12.82 -7.35
N GLN A 79 -1.64 -12.18 -7.97
CA GLN A 79 -3.01 -12.69 -8.07
C GLN A 79 -2.97 -13.89 -9.01
N GLU A 80 -2.50 -15.01 -8.46
CA GLU A 80 -2.63 -16.32 -9.06
C GLU A 80 -4.12 -16.53 -9.23
N LYS A 81 -4.49 -16.71 -10.51
CA LYS A 81 -5.81 -17.10 -10.97
C LYS A 81 -6.15 -18.48 -10.40
N ALA A 82 -6.49 -18.53 -9.12
CA ALA A 82 -7.04 -19.71 -8.49
C ALA A 82 -8.56 -19.68 -8.70
N SER A 83 -9.01 -20.58 -9.56
CA SER A 83 -10.38 -20.93 -9.96
C SER A 83 -11.26 -21.43 -8.80
N ARG A 84 -11.30 -20.72 -7.67
CA ARG A 84 -12.04 -21.10 -6.46
C ARG A 84 -13.11 -20.09 -6.06
N LEU A 85 -13.92 -19.58 -6.98
CA LEU A 85 -15.10 -18.81 -6.60
C LEU A 85 -16.25 -19.00 -7.59
N SER A 86 -17.04 -20.06 -7.39
CA SER A 86 -18.40 -20.16 -7.95
C SER A 86 -19.47 -20.02 -6.86
N LEU A 87 -19.19 -20.48 -5.63
CA LEU A 87 -20.17 -20.44 -4.53
C LEU A 87 -20.16 -19.13 -3.73
N PHE A 88 -19.01 -18.46 -3.59
CA PHE A 88 -18.90 -17.21 -2.83
C PHE A 88 -19.27 -15.97 -3.66
N ASN A 89 -19.39 -16.12 -4.98
CA ASN A 89 -19.82 -15.04 -5.86
C ASN A 89 -21.33 -14.76 -5.73
N TRP A 90 -22.15 -15.70 -5.22
CA TRP A 90 -23.60 -15.51 -5.03
C TRP A 90 -23.90 -14.53 -3.88
N TRP A 91 -23.09 -14.50 -2.82
CA TRP A 91 -23.25 -13.54 -1.72
C TRP A 91 -23.00 -12.08 -2.13
N GLN A 92 -22.23 -11.85 -3.21
CA GLN A 92 -22.02 -10.49 -3.76
C GLN A 92 -23.27 -9.91 -4.42
N TRP A 93 -24.26 -10.75 -4.76
CA TRP A 93 -25.53 -10.31 -5.34
C TRP A 93 -26.64 -10.14 -4.30
N ALA A 94 -26.40 -10.48 -3.03
CA ALA A 94 -27.39 -10.26 -1.98
C ALA A 94 -27.77 -8.77 -1.83
N PRO A 95 -26.83 -7.81 -1.85
CA PRO A 95 -27.18 -6.39 -1.75
C PRO A 95 -27.87 -5.87 -3.02
N SER A 96 -27.44 -6.33 -4.20
CA SER A 96 -28.01 -5.88 -5.47
C SER A 96 -29.37 -6.51 -5.78
N ALA A 97 -29.62 -7.75 -5.35
CA ALA A 97 -30.93 -8.38 -5.45
C ALA A 97 -31.94 -7.72 -4.51
N LEU A 98 -31.50 -7.32 -3.31
CA LEU A 98 -32.36 -6.59 -2.35
C LEU A 98 -32.77 -5.22 -2.91
N SER A 99 -31.83 -4.45 -3.48
CA SER A 99 -32.15 -3.15 -4.07
C SER A 99 -33.06 -3.28 -5.29
N PHE A 100 -32.86 -4.31 -6.12
CA PHE A 100 -33.74 -4.58 -7.25
C PHE A 100 -35.15 -5.00 -6.83
N ALA A 101 -35.28 -5.82 -5.77
CA ALA A 101 -36.59 -6.22 -5.23
C ALA A 101 -37.37 -5.03 -4.65
N VAL A 102 -36.69 -4.13 -3.92
CA VAL A 102 -37.30 -2.88 -3.43
C VAL A 102 -37.73 -1.99 -4.60
N LEU A 103 -36.90 -1.86 -5.64
CA LEU A 103 -37.23 -1.07 -6.82
C LEU A 103 -38.45 -1.65 -7.56
N MET A 104 -38.55 -2.97 -7.67
CA MET A 104 -39.73 -3.66 -8.22
C MET A 104 -41.01 -3.41 -7.40
N LEU A 105 -40.90 -3.44 -6.06
CA LEU A 105 -42.03 -3.15 -5.17
C LEU A 105 -42.51 -1.69 -5.31
N VAL A 106 -41.57 -0.74 -5.46
CA VAL A 106 -41.88 0.66 -5.72
C VAL A 106 -42.54 0.83 -7.10
N PHE A 107 -42.03 0.16 -8.12
CA PHE A 107 -42.61 0.21 -9.48
C PHE A 107 -44.02 -0.39 -9.53
N MET A 108 -44.28 -1.44 -8.74
CA MET A 108 -45.60 -2.06 -8.59
C MET A 108 -46.55 -1.31 -7.64
N ASN A 109 -46.04 -0.29 -6.93
CA ASN A 109 -46.79 0.49 -5.93
C ASN A 109 -47.53 -0.42 -4.92
N ALA A 110 -46.81 -1.42 -4.39
CA ALA A 110 -47.38 -2.39 -3.46
C ALA A 110 -47.45 -1.79 -2.05
N SER A 111 -48.66 -1.54 -1.55
CA SER A 111 -48.89 -1.13 -0.16
C SER A 111 -49.14 -2.35 0.72
N PHE A 112 -48.28 -2.55 1.71
CA PHE A 112 -48.45 -3.57 2.74
C PHE A 112 -49.17 -2.95 3.94
N LEU A 113 -50.43 -3.32 4.14
CA LEU A 113 -51.19 -3.00 5.34
C LEU A 113 -51.29 -4.26 6.20
N VAL A 114 -50.68 -4.19 7.38
CA VAL A 114 -50.77 -5.24 8.39
C VAL A 114 -51.88 -4.82 9.35
N ASP A 115 -53.01 -5.52 9.29
CA ASP A 115 -54.14 -5.35 10.20
C ASP A 115 -54.30 -6.61 11.06
N GLU A 116 -54.96 -6.50 12.22
CA GLU A 116 -54.95 -7.55 13.27
C GLU A 116 -55.56 -8.90 12.82
N ASP A 117 -56.28 -8.95 11.70
CA ASP A 117 -56.92 -10.16 11.16
C ASP A 117 -56.26 -10.76 9.90
N GLY A 118 -55.06 -10.30 9.50
CA GLY A 118 -54.23 -11.01 8.52
C GLY A 118 -53.55 -10.15 7.45
N PHE A 119 -52.62 -10.76 6.74
CA PHE A 119 -51.76 -10.10 5.74
C PHE A 119 -52.49 -9.91 4.41
N SER A 120 -52.74 -8.66 4.03
CA SER A 120 -53.29 -8.31 2.71
C SER A 120 -52.27 -7.55 1.87
N VAL A 121 -52.00 -8.04 0.66
CA VAL A 121 -51.14 -7.35 -0.32
C VAL A 121 -52.02 -6.83 -1.44
N SER A 122 -52.04 -5.52 -1.62
CA SER A 122 -52.76 -4.85 -2.70
C SER A 122 -51.76 -4.42 -3.77
N PHE A 123 -52.02 -4.81 -5.02
CA PHE A 123 -51.20 -4.45 -6.19
C PHE A 123 -52.07 -3.70 -7.19
N GLY A 124 -51.62 -2.53 -7.63
CA GLY A 124 -52.27 -1.78 -8.71
C GLY A 124 -53.64 -1.18 -8.34
N GLY A 125 -53.64 0.00 -7.74
CA GLY A 125 -54.85 0.78 -7.47
C GLY A 125 -54.90 2.09 -8.25
N LEU A 126 -55.40 2.07 -9.50
CA LEU A 126 -56.09 3.24 -10.05
C LEU A 126 -57.41 3.39 -9.28
N LYS A 127 -57.34 3.98 -8.09
CA LYS A 127 -58.49 4.50 -7.36
C LYS A 127 -58.15 5.91 -6.90
N ASN A 128 -58.48 6.86 -7.76
CA ASN A 128 -58.74 8.22 -7.34
C ASN A 128 -59.76 8.19 -6.19
N GLY A 129 -59.37 8.73 -5.05
CA GLY A 129 -60.30 9.00 -3.96
C GLY A 129 -59.77 8.64 -2.59
N ALA A 130 -58.81 9.43 -2.09
CA ALA A 130 -58.84 9.97 -0.73
C ALA A 130 -57.58 10.81 -0.51
N SER A 131 -57.79 12.12 -0.49
CA SER A 131 -56.93 13.15 0.08
C SER A 131 -56.16 12.68 1.33
N VAL A 132 -54.86 12.43 1.19
CA VAL A 132 -53.87 12.48 2.30
C VAL A 132 -52.85 13.58 1.99
N GLU A 133 -53.35 14.69 1.45
CA GLU A 133 -52.52 15.82 0.99
C GLU A 133 -52.97 17.13 1.66
N GLN A 134 -53.51 17.01 2.88
CA GLN A 134 -53.97 18.15 3.66
C GLN A 134 -53.33 18.12 5.05
N MET A 135 -52.36 19.04 5.23
CA MET A 135 -51.86 19.56 6.50
C MET A 135 -51.01 18.62 7.36
N VAL A 136 -49.82 18.25 6.88
CA VAL A 136 -48.65 18.45 7.75
C VAL A 136 -48.40 19.95 7.72
N ASP A 137 -48.68 20.62 8.83
CA ASP A 137 -48.48 22.06 8.93
C ASP A 137 -47.02 22.38 8.59
N ARG A 138 -46.80 23.25 7.59
CA ARG A 138 -45.45 23.54 7.08
C ARG A 138 -44.59 24.12 8.21
N GLU A 139 -45.24 24.79 9.16
CA GLU A 139 -44.68 25.27 10.42
C GLU A 139 -44.11 24.13 11.29
N GLU A 140 -44.85 23.04 11.49
CA GLU A 140 -44.42 21.90 12.32
C GLU A 140 -43.26 21.13 11.69
N LEU A 141 -43.25 20.96 10.36
CA LEU A 141 -42.13 20.33 9.65
C LEU A 141 -40.84 21.15 9.78
N HIS A 142 -40.94 22.48 9.65
CA HIS A 142 -39.79 23.37 9.86
C HIS A 142 -39.28 23.33 11.30
N GLN A 143 -40.17 23.22 12.30
CA GLN A 143 -39.77 23.05 13.69
C GLN A 143 -39.06 21.72 13.95
N VAL A 144 -39.48 20.63 13.32
CA VAL A 144 -38.81 19.33 13.44
C VAL A 144 -37.42 19.35 12.79
N ILE A 145 -37.28 19.94 11.61
CA ILE A 145 -35.99 20.09 10.93
C ILE A 145 -35.03 20.93 11.77
N ALA A 146 -35.48 22.07 12.30
CA ALA A 146 -34.65 22.92 13.16
C ALA A 146 -34.20 22.20 14.44
N ARG A 147 -35.07 21.39 15.06
CA ARG A 147 -34.71 20.57 16.23
C ARG A 147 -33.72 19.46 15.88
N LEU A 148 -33.82 18.86 14.69
CA LEU A 148 -32.89 17.83 14.24
C LEU A 148 -31.52 18.41 13.90
N GLU A 149 -31.47 19.53 13.20
CA GLU A 149 -30.25 20.28 12.89
C GLU A 149 -29.54 20.72 14.18
N GLN A 150 -30.30 21.30 15.13
CA GLN A 150 -29.76 21.67 16.43
C GLN A 150 -29.18 20.48 17.21
N ARG A 151 -29.83 19.30 17.16
CA ARG A 151 -29.29 18.08 17.79
C ARG A 151 -28.04 17.58 17.09
N GLN A 152 -27.98 17.67 15.76
CA GLN A 152 -26.78 17.29 15.00
C GLN A 152 -25.62 18.21 15.33
N ASP A 153 -25.82 19.52 15.39
CA ASP A 153 -24.76 20.48 15.70
C ASP A 153 -24.21 20.28 17.11
N GLN A 154 -25.10 20.07 18.09
CA GLN A 154 -24.68 19.77 19.47
C GLN A 154 -23.90 18.46 19.56
N ASN A 155 -24.34 17.42 18.87
CA ASN A 155 -23.66 16.13 18.87
C ASN A 155 -22.31 16.21 18.13
N ASN A 156 -22.25 16.97 17.02
CA ASN A 156 -21.03 17.17 16.25
C ASN A 156 -19.98 17.96 17.06
N ILE A 157 -20.38 19.02 17.76
CA ILE A 157 -19.47 19.78 18.65
C ILE A 157 -18.97 18.89 19.80
N ALA A 158 -19.85 18.10 20.43
CA ALA A 158 -19.46 17.19 21.50
C ALA A 158 -18.48 16.10 21.00
N LEU A 159 -18.73 15.55 19.80
CA LEU A 159 -17.83 14.61 19.15
C LEU A 159 -16.46 15.26 18.88
N MET A 160 -16.44 16.46 18.30
CA MET A 160 -15.19 17.16 17.99
C MET A 160 -14.38 17.44 19.26
N GLN A 161 -15.04 17.83 20.35
CA GLN A 161 -14.39 18.01 21.66
C GLN A 161 -13.86 16.70 22.23
N ALA A 162 -14.61 15.61 22.13
CA ALA A 162 -14.17 14.29 22.58
C ALA A 162 -12.96 13.79 21.77
N VAL A 163 -12.98 13.96 20.45
CA VAL A 163 -11.86 13.61 19.57
C VAL A 163 -10.62 14.45 19.89
N LEU A 164 -10.77 15.76 20.11
CA LEU A 164 -9.65 16.63 20.48
C LEU A 164 -9.04 16.24 21.83
N ASN A 165 -9.86 15.92 22.83
CA ASN A 165 -9.37 15.47 24.13
C ASN A 165 -8.67 14.11 24.02
N GLN A 166 -9.27 13.15 23.31
CA GLN A 166 -8.68 11.85 23.03
C GLN A 166 -7.34 11.99 22.28
N THR A 167 -7.27 12.90 21.32
CA THR A 167 -6.05 13.18 20.55
C THR A 167 -4.97 13.77 21.45
N ARG A 168 -5.31 14.70 22.36
CA ARG A 168 -4.33 15.25 23.32
C ARG A 168 -3.75 14.16 24.22
N GLU A 169 -4.59 13.35 24.84
CA GLU A 169 -4.15 12.29 25.76
C GLU A 169 -3.29 11.23 25.05
N SER A 170 -3.72 10.76 23.88
CA SER A 170 -2.95 9.82 23.07
C SER A 170 -1.64 10.42 22.56
N SER A 171 -1.64 11.72 22.22
CA SER A 171 -0.45 12.41 21.74
C SER A 171 0.60 12.55 22.82
N GLU A 172 0.22 12.84 24.07
CA GLU A 172 1.16 12.94 25.19
C GLU A 172 1.85 11.60 25.47
N ALA A 173 1.08 10.51 25.53
CA ALA A 173 1.63 9.17 25.73
C ALA A 173 2.59 8.77 24.60
N ASN A 174 2.20 9.05 23.35
CA ASN A 174 3.03 8.75 22.19
C ASN A 174 4.33 9.57 22.16
N PHE A 175 4.26 10.87 22.51
CA PHE A 175 5.45 11.70 22.58
C PHE A 175 6.43 11.24 23.66
N GLN A 176 5.94 10.86 24.84
CA GLN A 176 6.80 10.33 25.90
C GLN A 176 7.53 9.05 25.45
N GLN A 177 6.83 8.16 24.74
CA GLN A 177 7.43 6.96 24.17
C GLN A 177 8.49 7.29 23.10
N LEU A 178 8.22 8.26 22.23
CA LEU A 178 9.18 8.71 21.22
C LEU A 178 10.43 9.33 21.86
N PHE A 179 10.27 10.18 22.88
CA PHE A 179 11.40 10.75 23.62
C PHE A 179 12.24 9.66 24.28
N ALA A 180 11.61 8.67 24.92
CA ALA A 180 12.33 7.55 25.53
C ALA A 180 13.11 6.73 24.48
N PHE A 181 12.52 6.50 23.31
CA PHE A 181 13.21 5.83 22.20
C PHE A 181 14.41 6.62 21.69
N PHE A 182 14.29 7.93 21.47
CA PHE A 182 15.39 8.77 21.01
C PHE A 182 16.52 8.87 22.05
N GLU A 183 16.18 8.97 23.33
CA GLU A 183 17.19 9.01 24.40
C GLU A 183 17.96 7.69 24.46
N GLN A 184 17.25 6.55 24.33
CA GLN A 184 17.87 5.24 24.26
C GLN A 184 18.78 5.08 23.04
N GLN A 185 18.32 5.54 21.87
CA GLN A 185 19.12 5.54 20.64
C GLN A 185 20.39 6.38 20.80
N ARG A 186 20.27 7.58 21.38
CA ARG A 186 21.41 8.47 21.62
C ARG A 186 22.46 7.85 22.54
N LEU A 187 22.03 7.13 23.58
CA LEU A 187 22.95 6.43 24.49
C LEU A 187 23.71 5.31 23.77
N ASN A 188 23.00 4.53 22.95
CA ASN A 188 23.62 3.45 22.17
C ASN A 188 24.61 4.00 21.13
N ASP A 189 24.23 5.08 20.44
CA ASP A 189 25.13 5.76 19.49
C ASP A 189 26.39 6.30 20.19
N LEU A 190 26.26 6.88 21.39
CA LEU A 190 27.42 7.33 22.17
C LEU A 190 28.34 6.18 22.58
N GLU A 191 27.77 5.04 22.97
CA GLU A 191 28.53 3.83 23.30
C GLU A 191 29.27 3.29 22.06
N GLN A 192 28.60 3.24 20.91
CA GLN A 192 29.20 2.81 19.65
C GLN A 192 30.34 3.76 19.22
N VAL A 193 30.13 5.07 19.34
CA VAL A 193 31.16 6.07 19.04
C VAL A 193 32.37 5.85 19.94
N ARG A 194 32.16 5.67 21.25
CA ARG A 194 33.25 5.37 22.18
C ARG A 194 34.01 4.11 21.81
N ALA A 195 33.31 3.01 21.53
CA ALA A 195 33.93 1.76 21.11
C ALA A 195 34.73 1.91 19.81
N SER A 196 34.24 2.72 18.86
CA SER A 196 34.97 3.01 17.62
C SER A 196 36.27 3.79 17.86
N TYR A 197 36.26 4.76 18.78
CA TYR A 197 37.48 5.49 19.16
C TYR A 197 38.49 4.58 19.85
N ASP A 198 38.04 3.68 20.73
CA ASP A 198 38.92 2.71 21.38
C ASP A 198 39.57 1.76 20.34
N GLN A 199 38.81 1.36 19.32
CA GLN A 199 39.33 0.52 18.23
C GLN A 199 40.37 1.24 17.35
N LEU A 200 40.14 2.53 17.03
CA LEU A 200 41.09 3.36 16.29
C LEU A 200 42.40 3.54 17.06
N ALA A 201 42.31 3.77 18.38
CA ALA A 201 43.48 3.90 19.23
C ALA A 201 44.31 2.60 19.24
N GLU A 202 43.66 1.44 19.38
CA GLU A 202 44.33 0.14 19.35
C GLU A 202 45.01 -0.13 18.00
N SER A 203 44.32 0.16 16.88
CA SER A 203 44.93 -0.05 15.55
C SER A 203 46.14 0.85 15.34
N ASP A 204 46.12 2.10 15.80
CA ASP A 204 47.28 2.99 15.74
C ASP A 204 48.46 2.45 16.56
N PHE A 205 48.20 1.89 17.76
CA PHE A 205 49.25 1.27 18.58
C PHE A 205 49.88 0.04 17.91
N GLU A 206 49.06 -0.85 17.34
CA GLU A 206 49.56 -2.01 16.59
C GLU A 206 50.38 -1.58 15.36
N THR A 207 49.92 -0.55 14.65
CA THR A 207 50.61 -0.03 13.47
C THR A 207 51.97 0.53 13.85
N LEU A 208 52.05 1.38 14.88
CA LEU A 208 53.32 1.91 15.39
C LEU A 208 54.27 0.81 15.85
N ARG A 209 53.75 -0.19 16.55
CA ARG A 209 54.53 -1.35 16.99
C ARG A 209 55.09 -2.15 15.80
N SER A 210 54.27 -2.38 14.77
CA SER A 210 54.69 -3.08 13.56
C SER A 210 55.79 -2.33 12.80
N LEU A 211 55.67 -0.99 12.71
CA LEU A 211 56.69 -0.13 12.11
C LEU A 211 58.00 -0.15 12.90
N GLN A 212 57.93 -0.13 14.23
CA GLN A 212 59.12 -0.23 15.08
C GLN A 212 59.82 -1.59 14.92
N GLN A 213 59.06 -2.68 14.81
CA GLN A 213 59.60 -4.01 14.53
C GLN A 213 60.29 -4.07 13.16
N LEU A 214 59.65 -3.52 12.12
CA LEU A 214 60.26 -3.42 10.78
C LEU A 214 61.55 -2.60 10.80
N ALA A 215 61.57 -1.44 11.46
CA ALA A 215 62.76 -0.61 11.58
C ALA A 215 63.90 -1.35 12.31
N SER A 216 63.58 -2.07 13.40
CA SER A 216 64.57 -2.87 14.12
C SER A 216 65.15 -3.99 13.24
N TYR A 217 64.32 -4.66 12.44
CA TYR A 217 64.74 -5.75 11.56
C TYR A 217 65.66 -5.25 10.44
N VAL A 218 65.35 -4.11 9.81
CA VAL A 218 66.19 -3.49 8.79
C VAL A 218 67.55 -3.08 9.37
N SER A 219 67.56 -2.44 10.54
CA SER A 219 68.81 -2.02 11.19
C SER A 219 69.73 -3.19 11.53
N PHE A 220 69.17 -4.33 11.97
CA PHE A 220 69.96 -5.51 12.28
C PHE A 220 70.60 -6.13 11.03
N ASN A 221 69.90 -6.07 9.88
CA ASN A 221 70.38 -6.64 8.62
C ASN A 221 71.49 -5.78 7.96
N GLU A 222 71.53 -4.48 8.22
CA GLU A 222 72.62 -3.60 7.77
C GLU A 222 73.92 -3.80 8.56
N ILE A 223 73.85 -4.20 9.84
CA ILE A 223 75.03 -4.39 10.70
C ILE A 223 75.74 -5.73 10.42
N VAL A 224 75.05 -6.71 9.85
CA VAL A 224 75.57 -8.07 9.59
C VAL A 224 76.25 -8.19 8.21
N ARG A 225 76.30 -7.12 7.40
CA ARG A 225 76.88 -7.10 6.06
C ARG A 225 78.21 -6.36 6.01
#